data_AF-A0A3G2TF25-F1
#
_entry.id   AF-A0A3G2TF25-F1
#
_cell.length_a   1.000
_cell.length_b   1.000
_cell.length_c   1.000
_cell.angle_alpha   90.00
_cell.angle_beta   90.00
_cell.angle_gamma   90.00
#
_symmetry.space_group_name_H-M   'P 1'
#
loop_
_entity.id
_entity.type
_entity.pdbx_description
1 polymer ?
#
loop_
_entity_poly.entity_id
_entity_poly.type
_entity_poly.pdbx_seq_one_letter_code
_entity_poly.pdbx_strand_id
1 'polypeptide(L)'
;MKKLLLLFMFAIIGCTELIDKPKNLLPKEKMSKIIAEMAINDQLNTYLPPTNMENATRYVLKKHQVNAAAFNDSYTYYIATGDLDDILSEAQKLLLKKDPAAEDYINKKMKDNKNTPVFAR
;
A
#
# COMPACT_ATOMS: atom_id res chain seq x y z
N MET A 1 -9.55 41.51 25.89
CA MET A 1 -8.59 40.40 25.73
C MET A 1 -9.19 39.00 25.91
N LYS A 2 -10.25 38.80 26.73
CA LYS A 2 -10.92 37.48 26.88
C LYS A 2 -11.55 36.90 25.60
N LYS A 3 -12.00 37.74 24.65
CA LYS A 3 -12.61 37.27 23.39
C LYS A 3 -11.62 36.65 22.39
N LEU A 4 -10.34 37.01 22.45
CA LEU A 4 -9.31 36.46 21.56
C LEU A 4 -8.89 35.04 21.98
N LEU A 5 -8.96 34.75 23.27
CA LEU A 5 -8.65 33.45 23.87
C LEU A 5 -9.63 32.35 23.42
N LEU A 6 -10.89 32.70 23.17
CA LEU A 6 -11.92 31.80 22.63
C LEU A 6 -11.65 31.40 21.17
N LEU A 7 -11.05 32.29 20.37
CA LEU A 7 -10.75 32.02 18.95
C LEU A 7 -9.59 31.00 18.82
N PHE A 8 -8.62 31.04 19.73
CA PHE A 8 -7.48 30.11 19.75
C PHE A 8 -7.89 28.69 20.18
N MET A 9 -8.93 28.58 21.01
CA MET A 9 -9.45 27.29 21.49
C MET A 9 -10.20 26.50 20.40
N PHE A 10 -10.76 27.18 19.39
CA PHE A 10 -11.41 26.52 18.25
C PHE A 10 -10.42 26.00 17.20
N ALA A 11 -9.22 26.58 17.11
CA ALA A 11 -8.20 26.19 16.14
C ALA A 11 -7.61 24.79 16.40
N ILE A 12 -7.76 24.26 17.62
CA ILE A 12 -7.17 22.98 18.05
C ILE A 12 -8.06 21.77 17.70
N ILE A 13 -9.33 21.99 17.32
CA ILE A 13 -10.30 20.92 17.02
C ILE A 13 -10.22 20.47 15.54
N GLY A 14 -9.42 21.17 14.71
CA GLY A 14 -9.35 20.94 13.26
C GLY A 14 -8.49 19.76 12.80
N CYS A 15 -7.75 19.09 13.69
CA CYS A 15 -7.02 17.86 13.33
C CYS A 15 -7.99 16.67 13.35
N THR A 16 -8.86 16.59 12.34
CA THR A 16 -9.66 15.40 12.08
C THR A 16 -8.91 14.49 11.11
N GLU A 17 -8.96 13.17 11.32
CA GLU A 17 -8.47 12.21 10.32
C GLU A 17 -9.21 12.43 8.98
N LEU A 18 -8.50 12.32 7.85
CA LEU A 18 -9.10 12.55 6.52
C LEU A 18 -10.25 11.56 6.23
N ILE A 19 -10.21 10.39 6.87
CA ILE A 19 -11.17 9.30 6.72
C ILE A 19 -11.26 8.53 8.03
N ASP A 20 -12.45 7.97 8.32
CA ASP A 20 -12.65 7.11 9.48
C ASP A 20 -11.82 5.83 9.39
N LYS A 21 -11.23 5.44 10.52
CA LYS A 21 -10.52 4.18 10.64
C LYS A 21 -11.45 2.97 10.41
N PRO A 22 -11.16 2.07 9.45
CA PRO A 22 -11.95 0.87 9.22
C PRO A 22 -11.99 -0.06 10.43
N LYS A 23 -13.14 -0.68 10.68
CA LYS A 23 -13.30 -1.67 11.79
C LYS A 23 -12.36 -2.86 11.65
N ASN A 24 -12.10 -3.29 10.41
CA ASN A 24 -11.26 -4.44 10.08
C ASN A 24 -9.95 -4.00 9.42
N LEU A 25 -9.35 -2.90 9.92
CA LEU A 25 -8.08 -2.39 9.38
C LEU A 25 -7.00 -3.48 9.48
N LEU A 26 -6.43 -3.84 8.33
CA LEU A 26 -5.36 -4.82 8.22
C LEU A 26 -4.04 -4.22 8.72
N PRO A 27 -3.25 -4.92 9.54
CA PRO A 27 -1.92 -4.44 9.93
C PRO A 27 -1.03 -4.13 8.73
N LYS A 28 -0.21 -3.06 8.81
CA LYS A 28 0.74 -2.67 7.75
C LYS A 28 1.61 -3.82 7.24
N GLU A 29 2.13 -4.64 8.15
CA GLU A 29 2.94 -5.83 7.80
C GLU A 29 2.13 -6.85 6.98
N LYS A 30 0.85 -7.05 7.32
CA LYS A 30 -0.04 -7.96 6.59
C LYS A 30 -0.36 -7.41 5.20
N MET A 31 -0.59 -6.11 5.07
CA MET A 31 -0.72 -5.44 3.76
C MET A 31 0.53 -5.64 2.91
N SER A 32 1.71 -5.43 3.49
CA SER A 32 3.00 -5.57 2.81
C SER A 32 3.19 -6.98 2.25
N LYS A 33 2.87 -8.02 3.04
CA LYS A 33 2.92 -9.42 2.61
C LYS A 33 1.95 -9.74 1.47
N ILE A 34 0.72 -9.23 1.57
CA ILE A 34 -0.30 -9.43 0.53
C ILE A 34 0.13 -8.77 -0.78
N ILE A 35 0.57 -7.52 -0.74
CA ILE A 35 1.03 -6.77 -1.91
C ILE A 35 2.24 -7.45 -2.57
N ALA A 36 3.22 -7.89 -1.78
CA ALA A 36 4.38 -8.60 -2.30
C ALA A 36 3.99 -9.89 -3.05
N GLU A 37 3.03 -10.66 -2.53
CA GLU A 37 2.55 -11.87 -3.20
C GLU A 37 1.69 -11.57 -4.44
N MET A 38 0.90 -10.49 -4.43
CA MET A 38 0.17 -10.02 -5.61
C MET A 38 1.12 -9.58 -6.72
N ALA A 39 2.21 -8.87 -6.39
CA ALA A 39 3.22 -8.42 -7.35
C ALA A 39 3.96 -9.59 -8.02
N ILE A 40 4.21 -10.68 -7.29
CA ILE A 40 4.77 -11.91 -7.87
C ILE A 40 3.79 -12.52 -8.87
N ASN A 41 2.50 -12.57 -8.51
CA ASN A 41 1.47 -13.13 -9.39
C ASN A 41 1.25 -12.28 -10.66
N ASP A 42 1.40 -10.96 -10.59
CA ASP A 42 1.26 -10.08 -11.74
C ASP A 42 2.32 -10.35 -12.83
N GLN A 43 3.52 -10.74 -12.40
CA GLN A 43 4.59 -11.15 -13.32
C GLN A 43 4.25 -12.44 -14.09
N LEU A 44 3.38 -13.32 -13.55
CA LEU A 44 2.99 -14.56 -14.23
C LEU A 44 2.27 -14.30 -15.56
N ASN A 45 1.59 -13.16 -15.71
CA ASN A 45 0.98 -12.77 -16.99
C ASN A 45 1.99 -12.56 -18.12
N THR A 46 3.28 -12.34 -17.78
CA THR A 46 4.34 -12.18 -18.78
C THR A 46 4.78 -13.54 -19.36
N TYR A 47 4.59 -14.63 -18.62
CA TYR A 47 5.12 -15.96 -18.95
C TYR A 47 4.05 -17.00 -19.26
N LEU A 48 2.81 -16.79 -18.78
CA LEU A 48 1.69 -17.69 -18.99
C LEU A 48 0.67 -17.07 -19.96
N PRO A 49 -0.09 -17.89 -20.71
CA PRO A 49 -1.25 -17.41 -21.45
C PRO A 49 -2.18 -16.63 -20.52
N PRO A 50 -3.01 -15.69 -21.02
CA PRO A 50 -3.80 -14.76 -20.21
C PRO A 50 -4.44 -15.44 -19.01
N THR A 51 -3.77 -15.37 -17.87
CA THR A 51 -4.22 -16.02 -16.65
C THR A 51 -5.29 -15.14 -16.03
N ASN A 52 -6.32 -15.76 -15.46
CA ASN A 52 -7.35 -15.01 -14.76
C ASN A 52 -6.74 -14.41 -13.49
N MET A 53 -6.31 -13.15 -13.57
CA MET A 53 -5.71 -12.40 -12.47
C MET A 53 -6.65 -12.16 -11.31
N GLU A 54 -7.95 -12.16 -11.57
CA GLU A 54 -8.95 -12.12 -10.50
C GLU A 54 -8.83 -13.35 -9.61
N ASN A 55 -8.62 -14.54 -10.20
CA ASN A 55 -8.41 -15.77 -9.44
C ASN A 55 -7.08 -15.74 -8.67
N ALA A 56 -6.01 -15.19 -9.25
CA ALA A 56 -4.73 -15.04 -8.56
C ALA A 56 -4.85 -14.10 -7.34
N THR A 57 -5.52 -12.95 -7.51
CA THR A 57 -5.82 -12.00 -6.43
C THR A 57 -6.69 -12.64 -5.35
N ARG A 58 -7.78 -13.33 -5.74
CA ARG A 58 -8.67 -14.06 -4.81
C ARG A 58 -7.90 -15.14 -4.04
N TYR A 59 -6.99 -15.85 -4.69
CA TYR A 59 -6.15 -16.87 -4.06
C TYR A 59 -5.24 -16.26 -2.98
N VAL A 60 -4.55 -15.15 -3.28
CA VAL A 60 -3.70 -14.47 -2.29
C VAL A 60 -4.53 -13.99 -1.10
N LEU A 61 -5.64 -13.30 -1.34
CA LEU A 61 -6.52 -12.82 -0.26
C LEU A 61 -7.02 -13.97 0.62
N LYS A 62 -7.46 -15.08 0.01
CA LYS A 62 -7.89 -16.28 0.72
C LYS A 62 -6.76 -16.91 1.55
N LYS A 63 -5.55 -17.00 0.99
CA LYS A 63 -4.36 -17.53 1.69
C LYS A 63 -4.04 -16.73 2.94
N HIS A 64 -4.23 -15.41 2.92
CA HIS A 64 -4.03 -14.53 4.08
C HIS A 64 -5.26 -14.39 4.98
N GLN A 65 -6.34 -15.11 4.70
CA GLN A 65 -7.62 -15.01 5.42
C GLN A 65 -8.14 -13.57 5.47
N VAL A 66 -8.09 -12.89 4.32
CA VAL A 66 -8.53 -11.51 4.15
C VAL A 66 -9.66 -11.47 3.13
N ASN A 67 -10.72 -10.72 3.44
CA ASN A 67 -11.77 -10.43 2.46
C ASN A 67 -11.38 -9.20 1.62
N ALA A 68 -11.91 -9.10 0.40
CA ALA A 68 -11.57 -8.00 -0.51
C ALA A 68 -11.96 -6.62 0.06
N ALA A 69 -13.08 -6.53 0.78
CA ALA A 69 -13.54 -5.29 1.39
C ALA A 69 -12.53 -4.75 2.43
N ALA A 70 -12.09 -5.58 3.37
CA ALA A 70 -11.11 -5.18 4.39
C ALA A 70 -9.77 -4.78 3.76
N PHE A 71 -9.35 -5.44 2.68
CA PHE A 71 -8.17 -5.01 1.94
C PHE A 71 -8.36 -3.63 1.31
N ASN A 72 -9.46 -3.41 0.60
CA ASN A 72 -9.75 -2.12 -0.06
C ASN A 72 -9.94 -0.98 0.94
N ASP A 73 -10.65 -1.22 2.03
CA ASP A 73 -10.86 -0.24 3.10
C ASP A 73 -9.53 0.13 3.76
N SER A 74 -8.67 -0.86 4.03
CA SER A 74 -7.34 -0.64 4.61
C SER A 74 -6.42 0.10 3.64
N TYR A 75 -6.42 -0.29 2.36
CA TYR A 75 -5.67 0.37 1.31
C TYR A 75 -6.07 1.85 1.20
N THR A 76 -7.37 2.14 1.18
CA THR A 76 -7.91 3.51 1.14
C THR A 76 -7.49 4.31 2.38
N TYR A 77 -7.58 3.71 3.57
CA TYR A 77 -7.12 4.33 4.81
C TYR A 77 -5.62 4.66 4.77
N TYR A 78 -4.79 3.75 4.26
CA TYR A 78 -3.34 3.96 4.18
C TYR A 78 -2.91 4.96 3.11
N ILE A 79 -3.69 5.15 2.04
CA ILE A 79 -3.52 6.30 1.14
C ILE A 79 -3.79 7.60 1.90
N ALA A 80 -4.96 7.68 2.57
CA ALA A 80 -5.40 8.91 3.22
C ALA A 80 -4.50 9.34 4.39
N THR A 81 -3.85 8.38 5.06
CA THR A 81 -2.94 8.62 6.18
C THR A 81 -1.48 8.81 5.76
N GLY A 82 -1.14 8.60 4.48
CA GLY A 82 0.23 8.68 3.97
C GLY A 82 1.12 7.48 4.32
N ASP A 83 0.53 6.42 4.88
CA ASP A 83 1.22 5.21 5.33
C ASP A 83 1.51 4.22 4.19
N LEU A 84 0.94 4.42 3.00
CA LEU A 84 1.06 3.48 1.88
C LEU A 84 2.51 3.31 1.41
N ASP A 85 3.31 4.39 1.38
CA ASP A 85 4.70 4.33 0.90
C ASP A 85 5.58 3.41 1.75
N ASP A 86 5.37 3.40 3.07
CA ASP A 86 6.06 2.49 4.00
C ASP A 86 5.67 1.03 3.74
N ILE A 87 4.38 0.79 3.50
CA ILE A 87 3.84 -0.55 3.20
C ILE A 87 4.43 -1.07 1.88
N LEU A 88 4.49 -0.22 0.85
CA LEU A 88 5.07 -0.59 -0.45
C LEU A 88 6.58 -0.84 -0.34
N SER A 89 7.29 0.00 0.42
CA SER A 89 8.72 -0.16 0.69
C SER A 89 9.01 -1.48 1.41
N GLU A 90 8.18 -1.86 2.37
CA GLU A 90 8.32 -3.15 3.07
C GLU A 90 7.94 -4.33 2.17
N ALA A 91 6.91 -4.20 1.33
CA ALA A 91 6.56 -5.20 0.32
C ALA A 91 7.74 -5.47 -0.63
N GLN A 92 8.44 -4.42 -1.06
CA GLN A 92 9.64 -4.54 -1.90
C GLN A 92 10.77 -5.28 -1.19
N LYS A 93 11.04 -4.99 0.09
CA LYS A 93 12.03 -5.75 0.88
C LYS A 93 11.66 -7.23 1.02
N LEU A 94 10.38 -7.51 1.26
CA LEU A 94 9.86 -8.89 1.33
C LEU A 94 10.05 -9.64 -0.01
N LEU A 95 9.86 -8.94 -1.12
CA LEU A 95 10.10 -9.47 -2.46
C LEU A 95 11.60 -9.75 -2.70
N LEU A 96 12.48 -8.81 -2.37
CA LEU A 96 13.94 -8.99 -2.47
C LEU A 96 14.46 -10.14 -1.60
N LYS A 97 13.87 -10.35 -0.42
CA LYS A 97 14.22 -11.49 0.44
C LYS A 97 13.83 -12.83 -0.19
N LYS A 98 12.78 -12.87 -1.01
CA LYS A 98 12.32 -14.07 -1.71
C LYS A 98 13.05 -14.29 -3.04
N ASP A 99 13.35 -13.21 -3.75
CA ASP A 99 14.06 -13.21 -5.02
C ASP A 99 15.15 -12.12 -5.02
N PRO A 100 16.36 -12.45 -4.51
CA PRO A 100 17.47 -11.50 -4.49
C PRO A 100 17.91 -11.04 -5.89
N ALA A 101 17.66 -11.85 -6.94
CA ALA A 101 18.04 -11.49 -8.31
C ALA A 101 17.20 -10.30 -8.85
N ALA A 102 16.07 -10.00 -8.21
CA ALA A 102 15.26 -8.82 -8.56
C ALA A 102 15.93 -7.49 -8.20
N GLU A 103 16.98 -7.48 -7.37
CA GLU A 103 17.66 -6.26 -6.91
C GLU A 103 18.22 -5.42 -8.08
N ASP A 104 18.90 -6.07 -9.02
CA ASP A 104 19.47 -5.38 -10.19
C ASP A 104 18.39 -4.77 -11.07
N TYR A 105 17.28 -5.49 -11.26
CA TYR A 105 16.13 -5.02 -12.02
C TYR A 105 15.49 -3.79 -11.36
N ILE A 106 15.25 -3.85 -10.05
CA ILE A 106 14.68 -2.76 -9.26
C ILE A 106 15.59 -1.54 -9.31
N ASN A 107 16.90 -1.72 -9.06
CA ASN A 107 17.87 -0.63 -9.09
C ASN A 107 17.95 0.05 -10.46
N LYS A 108 17.85 -0.73 -11.54
CA LYS A 108 17.78 -0.19 -12.90
C LYS A 108 16.51 0.64 -13.10
N LYS A 109 15.34 0.12 -12.74
CA LYS A 109 14.06 0.85 -12.87
C LYS A 109 14.01 2.13 -12.04
N MET A 110 14.54 2.11 -10.82
CA MET A 110 14.65 3.30 -9.96
C MET A 110 15.57 4.38 -10.55
N LYS A 111 16.64 3.98 -11.24
CA LYS A 111 17.53 4.92 -11.96
C LYS A 111 16.84 5.52 -13.19
N ASP A 112 16.13 4.70 -13.96
CA ASP A 112 15.39 5.14 -15.16
C ASP A 112 14.25 6.10 -14.78
N ASN A 113 13.59 5.88 -13.64
CA ASN A 113 12.50 6.71 -13.13
C ASN A 113 12.96 7.97 -12.37
N LYS A 114 14.26 8.31 -12.33
CA LYS A 114 14.74 9.51 -11.61
C LYS A 114 14.10 10.81 -12.09
N ASN A 115 13.68 10.87 -13.35
CA ASN A 115 13.06 12.06 -13.93
C ASN A 115 11.52 12.03 -13.91
N THR A 116 10.89 10.94 -13.47
CA THR A 116 9.45 10.88 -13.26
C THR A 116 9.10 11.58 -11.94
N PRO A 117 8.07 12.45 -11.92
CA PRO A 117 7.58 13.04 -10.68
C PRO A 117 7.23 11.95 -9.66
N VAL A 118 7.38 12.21 -8.35
CA VAL A 118 7.17 11.20 -7.29
C VAL A 118 5.80 10.51 -7.39
N PHE A 119 4.77 11.25 -7.77
CA PHE A 119 3.40 10.72 -7.95
C PHE A 119 3.20 9.86 -9.21
N ALA A 120 4.19 9.81 -10.11
CA ALA A 120 4.16 9.11 -11.39
C ALA A 120 5.32 8.11 -11.55
N ARG A 121 6.10 7.87 -10.48
CA ARG A 121 7.18 6.87 -10.46
C ARG A 121 6.66 5.46 -10.23
#